data_AF-W1XKJ2-F1
#
_entry.id   AF-W1XKJ2-F1
#
_cell.length_a   1.000
_cell.length_b   1.000
_cell.length_c   1.000
_cell.angle_alpha   90.00
_cell.angle_beta   90.00
_cell.angle_gamma   90.00
#
_symmetry.space_group_name_H-M   'P 1'
#
loop_
_entity.id
_entity.type
_entity.pdbx_description
1 polymer ?
#
loop_
_entity_poly.entity_id
_entity_poly.type
_entity_poly.pdbx_seq_one_letter_code
_entity_poly.pdbx_strand_id
1 'polypeptide(L)' 'VSEKSSVGLYLEENYEVENIRINMPVGLRDTDKFLEVLSQISGNEIPEKYVKERGRYLDAMIDSHKYNAEGRAAIFGEPD' A
#
# COMPACT_ATOMS: atom_id res chain seq x y z
N VAL A 1 -6.81 16.52 7.13
CA VAL A 1 -5.97 17.74 6.92
C VAL A 1 -6.57 18.54 5.78
N SER A 2 -6.73 19.86 5.92
CA SER A 2 -7.19 20.72 4.82
C SER A 2 -6.20 20.58 3.65
N GLU A 3 -6.69 20.38 2.41
CA GLU A 3 -5.86 20.21 1.20
C GLU A 3 -4.73 21.26 1.08
N LYS A 4 -4.97 22.47 1.61
CA LYS A 4 -4.00 23.58 1.63
C LYS A 4 -2.76 23.37 2.55
N SER A 5 -2.68 22.27 3.31
CA SER A 5 -1.55 21.98 4.19
C SER A 5 -0.86 20.64 3.87
N SER A 6 -1.10 20.08 2.67
CA SER A 6 -0.45 18.85 2.24
C SER A 6 1.03 19.09 1.93
N VAL A 7 1.92 18.41 2.65
CA VAL A 7 3.37 18.45 2.38
C VAL A 7 3.68 17.95 0.97
N GLY A 8 2.94 16.96 0.48
CA GLY A 8 3.10 16.45 -0.89
C GLY A 8 2.79 17.50 -1.95
N LEU A 9 1.73 18.29 -1.76
CA LEU A 9 1.38 19.37 -2.69
C LEU A 9 2.45 20.48 -2.69
N TYR A 10 2.98 20.82 -1.51
CA TYR A 10 4.07 21.79 -1.39
C TYR A 10 5.33 21.33 -2.14
N LEU A 11 5.69 20.05 -2.05
CA LEU A 11 6.85 19.50 -2.75
C LEU A 11 6.67 19.50 -4.28
N GLU A 12 5.47 19.19 -4.74
CA GLU A 12 5.11 19.22 -6.15
C GLU A 12 5.20 20.65 -6.73
N GLU A 13 4.59 21.62 -6.06
CA GLU A 13 4.54 23.02 -6.52
C GLU A 13 5.91 23.72 -6.49
N ASN A 14 6.79 23.37 -5.55
CA ASN A 14 8.03 24.12 -5.29
C ASN A 14 9.31 23.39 -5.70
N TYR A 15 9.27 22.07 -5.84
CA TYR A 15 10.47 21.24 -6.08
C TYR A 15 10.29 20.22 -7.21
N GLU A 16 9.19 20.27 -7.95
CA GLU A 16 8.90 19.37 -9.08
C GLU A 16 8.92 17.88 -8.68
N VAL A 17 8.67 17.58 -7.41
CA VAL A 17 8.54 16.21 -6.92
C VAL A 17 7.10 15.75 -7.14
N GLU A 18 6.89 14.84 -8.08
CA GLU A 18 5.57 14.31 -8.40
C GLU A 18 4.84 13.76 -7.16
N ASN A 19 3.61 14.21 -6.93
CA ASN A 19 2.81 13.82 -5.77
C ASN A 19 1.85 12.66 -6.11
N ILE A 20 2.38 11.44 -6.12
CA ILE A 20 1.57 10.24 -6.38
C ILE A 20 0.82 9.84 -5.10
N ARG A 21 -0.48 10.16 -5.05
CA ARG A 21 -1.35 9.81 -3.91
C ARG A 21 -1.85 8.37 -4.00
N ILE A 22 -1.48 7.57 -3.01
CA ILE A 22 -1.93 6.18 -2.81
C ILE A 22 -2.32 5.95 -1.36
N ASN A 23 -3.08 4.89 -1.09
CA ASN A 23 -3.38 4.46 0.27
C ASN A 23 -2.11 4.01 0.99
N MET A 24 -2.16 3.96 2.33
CA MET A 24 -1.13 3.30 3.12
C MET A 24 -0.97 1.83 2.68
N PRO A 25 0.27 1.31 2.58
CA PRO A 25 0.53 -0.04 2.08
C PRO A 25 0.16 -1.11 3.12
N VAL A 26 -1.15 -1.29 3.32
CA VAL A 26 -1.73 -2.19 4.31
C VAL A 26 -2.64 -3.19 3.59
N GLY A 27 -2.39 -4.48 3.84
CA GLY A 27 -3.07 -5.56 3.13
C GLY A 27 -2.61 -5.71 1.68
N LEU A 28 -3.21 -6.68 0.98
CA LEU A 28 -2.72 -7.12 -0.32
C LEU A 28 -2.81 -6.03 -1.40
N ARG A 29 -4.00 -5.45 -1.59
CA ARG A 29 -4.27 -4.51 -2.69
C ARG A 29 -3.43 -3.25 -2.59
N ASP A 30 -3.36 -2.65 -1.40
CA ASP A 30 -2.69 -1.36 -1.22
C ASP A 30 -1.16 -1.53 -1.19
N THR A 31 -0.64 -2.68 -0.72
CA THR A 31 0.78 -3.05 -0.88
C THR A 31 1.15 -3.32 -2.33
N ASP A 32 0.31 -4.04 -3.09
CA ASP A 32 0.52 -4.27 -4.52
C ASP A 32 0.61 -2.93 -5.27
N LYS A 33 -0.28 -1.97 -4.96
CA LYS A 33 -0.26 -0.64 -5.57
C LYS A 33 1.00 0.15 -5.22
N PHE A 34 1.45 0.07 -3.97
CA PHE A 34 2.69 0.71 -3.53
C PHE A 34 3.91 0.18 -4.29
N LEU A 35 4.05 -1.14 -4.42
CA LEU A 35 5.15 -1.76 -5.18
C LEU A 35 5.10 -1.42 -6.68
N GLU A 36 3.89 -1.37 -7.26
CA GLU A 36 3.70 -0.95 -8.65
C GLU A 36 4.19 0.49 -8.87
N VAL A 37 3.83 1.43 -7.98
CA VAL A 37 4.26 2.83 -8.06
C VAL A 37 5.79 2.94 -7.94
N LEU A 38 6.41 2.21 -7.02
CA LEU A 38 7.88 2.20 -6.91
C LEU A 38 8.56 1.62 -8.17
N SER A 39 7.96 0.59 -8.77
CA SER A 39 8.44 0.02 -10.04
C SER A 39 8.35 1.05 -11.17
N GLN A 40 7.23 1.78 -11.27
CA GLN A 40 7.03 2.84 -12.26
C GLN A 40 8.04 3.99 -12.09
N ILE A 41 8.22 4.49 -10.86
CA ILE A 41 9.16 5.60 -10.57
C ILE A 41 10.60 5.18 -10.85
N SER A 42 11.00 3.98 -10.42
CA SER A 42 12.39 3.53 -10.53
C SER A 42 12.74 2.98 -11.91
N GLY A 43 11.75 2.65 -12.74
CA GLY A 43 11.92 1.97 -14.02
C GLY A 43 12.38 0.50 -13.89
N ASN A 44 12.48 -0.02 -12.66
CA ASN A 44 12.90 -1.39 -12.41
C ASN A 44 11.67 -2.27 -12.19
N GLU A 45 11.77 -3.53 -12.62
CA GLU A 45 10.77 -4.53 -12.28
C GLU A 45 10.72 -4.77 -10.77
N ILE A 46 9.55 -5.18 -10.26
CA ILE A 46 9.40 -5.58 -8.87
C ILE A 46 10.31 -6.78 -8.59
N PRO A 47 11.25 -6.68 -7.62
CA PRO A 47 12.16 -7.77 -7.31
C PRO A 47 11.44 -9.10 -7.00
N GLU A 48 11.97 -10.20 -7.53
CA GLU A 48 11.36 -11.54 -7.41
C GLU A 48 11.08 -11.94 -5.95
N LYS A 49 11.90 -11.47 -5.00
CA LYS A 49 11.68 -11.70 -3.56
C LYS A 49 10.31 -11.22 -3.08
N TYR A 50 9.83 -10.07 -3.56
CA TYR A 50 8.54 -9.50 -3.17
C TYR A 50 7.37 -10.24 -3.84
N VAL A 51 7.58 -10.73 -5.06
CA VAL A 51 6.61 -11.60 -5.74
C VAL A 51 6.43 -12.92 -4.96
N LYS A 52 7.54 -13.50 -4.47
CA LYS A 52 7.52 -14.70 -3.62
C LYS A 52 6.84 -14.43 -2.27
N GLU A 53 7.15 -13.31 -1.62
CA GLU A 53 6.51 -12.91 -0.36
C GLU A 53 5.00 -12.71 -0.51
N ARG A 54 4.57 -12.04 -1.60
CA ARG A 54 3.15 -11.90 -1.95
C ARG A 54 2.46 -13.26 -2.10
N GLY A 55 3.11 -14.21 -2.78
CA GLY A 55 2.61 -15.58 -2.91
C GLY A 55 2.40 -16.27 -1.56
N ARG A 56 3.37 -16.16 -0.64
CA ARG A 56 3.27 -16.71 0.72
C ARG A 56 2.16 -16.05 1.54
N TYR A 57 1.99 -14.73 1.40
CA TYR A 57 0.92 -14.01 2.08
C TYR A 57 -0.46 -14.50 1.61
N LEU A 58 -0.63 -14.66 0.29
CA LEU A 58 -1.86 -15.22 -0.29
C LEU A 58 -2.13 -16.66 0.16
N ASP A 59 -1.10 -17.50 0.20
CA ASP A 59 -1.20 -18.87 0.70
C ASP A 59 -1.68 -18.90 2.16
N ALA A 60 -1.10 -18.07 3.02
CA ALA A 60 -1.52 -17.93 4.42
C ALA A 60 -2.97 -17.43 4.56
N MET A 61 -3.42 -16.52 3.69
CA MET A 61 -4.82 -16.09 3.64
C MET A 61 -5.75 -17.26 3.30
N ILE A 62 -5.35 -18.11 2.34
CA ILE A 62 -6.10 -19.30 1.92
C ILE A 62 -6.08 -20.35 3.03
N ASP A 63 -4.96 -20.58 3.73
CA ASP A 63 -4.94 -21.54 4.83
C ASP A 63 -5.88 -21.12 5.98
N SER A 64 -5.95 -19.82 6.24
CA SER A 64 -6.66 -19.27 7.39
C SER A 64 -8.13 -18.89 7.09
N HIS A 65 -8.57 -18.87 5.82
CA HIS A 65 -9.88 -18.33 5.45
C HIS A 65 -11.05 -18.98 6.19
N LYS A 66 -10.96 -20.28 6.51
CA LYS A 66 -12.01 -21.02 7.23
C LYS A 66 -12.28 -20.45 8.62
N TYR A 67 -11.22 -20.03 9.33
CA TYR A 67 -11.33 -19.43 10.66
C TYR A 67 -11.65 -17.93 10.57
N ASN A 68 -11.03 -17.23 9.62
CA ASN A 68 -11.20 -15.79 9.47
C ASN A 68 -12.59 -15.42 8.93
N ALA A 69 -13.26 -16.30 8.17
CA ALA A 69 -14.58 -16.02 7.59
C ALA A 69 -15.68 -15.77 8.63
N GLU A 70 -15.54 -16.33 9.84
CA GLU A 70 -16.51 -16.14 10.94
C GLU A 70 -16.09 -15.03 11.91
N GLY A 71 -14.90 -14.47 11.74
CA GLY A 71 -14.34 -13.45 12.61
C GLY A 71 -15.16 -12.16 12.58
N ARG A 72 -15.48 -11.63 13.76
CA ARG A 72 -16.10 -10.31 13.93
C ARG A 72 -15.15 -9.42 14.73
N ALA A 73 -14.56 -8.43 14.07
CA ALA A 73 -13.64 -7.49 14.69
C ALA A 73 -14.30 -6.13 14.90
N ALA A 74 -14.00 -5.49 16.03
CA ALA A 74 -14.18 -4.06 16.23
C ALA A 74 -12.80 -3.41 16.20
N ILE A 75 -12.63 -2.38 15.37
CA ILE A 75 -11.35 -1.70 15.13
C ILE A 75 -11.56 -0.22 15.37
N PHE A 76 -10.62 0.41 16.08
CA PHE A 76 -10.57 1.87 16.27
C PHE A 76 -9.12 2.33 16.12
N GLY A 77 -8.93 3.58 15.74
CA GLY A 77 -7.62 4.16 15.51
C GLY A 77 -7.75 5.56 14.92
N GLU A 78 -6.61 6.20 14.72
CA GLU A 78 -6.54 7.44 13.97
C GLU A 78 -6.70 7.13 12.47
N PRO A 79 -7.39 7.98 11.70
CA PRO A 79 -7.35 7.89 10.26
C PRO A 79 -5.93 8.21 9.77
N ASP A 80 -5.53 7.54 8.69
CA ASP A 80 -4.31 7.86 7.95
C ASP A 80 -4.34 9.30 7.39
#